data_AF-A0AAJ0B3U0-F1
#
_entry.id   AF-A0AAJ0B3U0-F1
#
_cell.length_a   1.000
_cell.length_b   1.000
_cell.length_c   1.000
_cell.angle_alpha   90.00
_cell.angle_beta   90.00
_cell.angle_gamma   90.00
#
_symmetry.space_group_name_H-M   'P 1'
#
loop_
_entity.id
_entity.type
_entity.pdbx_description
1 polymer ?
#
loop_
_entity_poly.entity_id
_entity_poly.type
_entity_poly.pdbx_seq_one_letter_code
_entity_poly.pdbx_strand_id
1 'polypeptide(L)'
;MPQSTYLCPSSPSYTCLDRFSLHPDPNICEDENGHVPFWPILESLLNERITSAAALIDTLETISATLTGSTAPATDHHLLREAISEYSDFFPRIWPKLAATALAMPSLFPNHCLPILGRDSNKELILSRQQAACLVVHQFLRTLKAPGWRTDGTHDFGIWYSRSGQRQESAAKAYLKALMVFFDEVVSRLGSPDLKTWDIVYTLHQLDGLPPTDDNSTPLAEVQVVTVDEYNTDTRSLEVDADVEYSRTTPGSGFLKGAVVISANRYVGFGQSATQEEIHVGVSPEACPAVLVTPPLEDTQVLVVKGVQAMVNIVGQRREIMVEKMGVPLGGMESWKERTMLFMDALELDLVDDSGQEGGRTLPDLRAENIQRELVKAYTAFSSGGFNVVRTGLWGCGAFNGDPVVKFLILWLAASMAGVKLVVVCEKERKAVSNEMLDLSLRIKGLEGAGFRVDARVIDTLLRAAPATLVRNETASWFRDKVGKKVRE
;
A
#
# COMPACT_ATOMS: atom_id res chain seq x y z
N MET A 1 -17.61 19.40 11.86
CA MET A 1 -16.14 19.38 11.67
C MET A 1 -15.76 17.99 11.21
N PRO A 2 -14.77 17.79 10.33
CA PRO A 2 -14.29 16.46 10.02
C PRO A 2 -13.84 15.77 11.32
N GLN A 3 -14.18 14.50 11.46
CA GLN A 3 -13.81 13.69 12.61
C GLN A 3 -12.28 13.62 12.69
N SER A 4 -11.69 14.08 13.80
CA SER A 4 -10.23 14.12 13.99
C SER A 4 -9.65 12.81 14.52
N THR A 5 -10.52 11.91 14.98
CA THR A 5 -10.13 10.64 15.60
C THR A 5 -11.05 9.49 15.19
N TYR A 6 -10.47 8.36 14.85
CA TYR A 6 -11.17 7.10 14.60
C TYR A 6 -11.45 6.38 15.94
N LEU A 7 -12.69 5.94 16.16
CA LEU A 7 -13.12 5.36 17.45
C LEU A 7 -12.76 3.87 17.53
N CYS A 8 -12.08 3.45 18.61
CA CYS A 8 -11.75 2.05 18.84
C CYS A 8 -12.94 1.28 19.44
N PRO A 9 -13.04 -0.04 19.19
CA PRO A 9 -14.06 -0.92 19.78
C PRO A 9 -14.14 -0.90 21.31
N SER A 10 -13.03 -0.57 21.98
CA SER A 10 -12.97 -0.47 23.45
C SER A 10 -13.60 0.80 24.02
N SER A 11 -14.00 1.76 23.18
CA SER A 11 -14.63 2.98 23.67
C SER A 11 -16.01 2.69 24.25
N PRO A 12 -16.39 3.30 25.39
CA PRO A 12 -17.77 3.27 25.89
C PRO A 12 -18.79 3.85 24.89
N SER A 13 -18.35 4.75 23.99
CA SER A 13 -19.19 5.32 22.92
C SER A 13 -19.25 4.43 21.68
N TYR A 14 -18.50 3.32 21.64
CA TYR A 14 -18.62 2.31 20.61
C TYR A 14 -19.77 1.37 20.98
N THR A 15 -20.98 1.77 20.60
CA THR A 15 -22.21 1.08 21.01
C THR A 15 -22.81 0.23 19.89
N CYS A 16 -23.64 -0.75 20.27
CA CYS A 16 -24.39 -1.66 19.42
C CYS A 16 -25.68 -2.16 20.12
N LEU A 17 -26.59 -2.79 19.37
CA LEU A 17 -27.73 -3.52 19.94
C LEU A 17 -27.25 -4.86 20.52
N ASP A 18 -27.63 -5.17 21.77
CA ASP A 18 -27.38 -6.50 22.36
C ASP A 18 -28.41 -7.54 21.90
N ARG A 19 -28.38 -7.86 20.60
CA ARG A 19 -29.38 -8.73 19.94
C ARG A 19 -29.46 -10.14 20.50
N PHE A 20 -28.39 -10.61 21.13
CA PHE A 20 -28.23 -11.98 21.58
C PHE A 20 -28.13 -12.08 23.11
N SER A 21 -28.36 -10.98 23.83
CA SER A 21 -28.25 -10.93 25.30
C SER A 21 -26.88 -11.39 25.81
N LEU A 22 -25.82 -10.93 25.15
CA LEU A 22 -24.43 -11.28 25.41
C LEU A 22 -23.75 -10.32 26.40
N HIS A 23 -24.40 -9.18 26.70
CA HIS A 23 -23.86 -8.24 27.67
C HIS A 23 -23.84 -8.90 29.07
N PRO A 24 -22.70 -8.89 29.77
CA PRO A 24 -22.55 -9.63 31.03
C PRO A 24 -23.35 -9.02 32.20
N ASP A 25 -23.68 -7.72 32.13
CA ASP A 25 -24.58 -7.07 33.08
C ASP A 25 -26.03 -7.12 32.58
N PRO A 26 -26.93 -7.89 33.24
CA PRO A 26 -28.33 -8.00 32.85
C PRO A 26 -29.16 -6.73 33.16
N ASN A 27 -28.58 -5.76 33.89
CA ASN A 27 -29.23 -4.49 34.24
C ASN A 27 -28.59 -3.28 33.55
N ILE A 28 -27.82 -3.51 32.49
CA ILE A 28 -27.16 -2.45 31.74
C ILE A 28 -28.18 -1.41 31.26
N CYS A 29 -27.84 -0.13 31.44
CA CYS A 29 -28.66 0.97 30.95
C CYS A 29 -28.41 1.14 29.45
N GLU A 30 -29.46 0.96 28.66
CA GLU A 30 -29.44 1.24 27.23
C GLU A 30 -29.50 2.75 26.94
N ASP A 31 -28.92 3.19 25.82
CA ASP A 31 -29.11 4.55 25.32
C ASP A 31 -30.51 4.76 24.71
N GLU A 32 -30.80 5.98 24.25
CA GLU A 32 -32.10 6.33 23.66
C GLU A 32 -32.49 5.48 22.43
N ASN A 33 -31.53 4.80 21.80
CA ASN A 33 -31.71 3.93 20.65
C ASN A 33 -31.67 2.44 21.03
N GLY A 34 -31.62 2.10 22.32
CA GLY A 34 -31.51 0.72 22.80
C GLY A 34 -30.11 0.13 22.72
N HIS A 35 -29.06 0.96 22.53
CA HIS A 35 -27.70 0.45 22.41
C HIS A 35 -26.98 0.36 23.75
N VAL A 36 -26.04 -0.58 23.83
CA VAL A 36 -25.10 -0.76 24.94
C VAL A 36 -23.66 -0.68 24.44
N PRO A 37 -22.66 -0.42 25.31
CA PRO A 37 -21.25 -0.51 24.93
C PRO A 37 -20.91 -1.91 24.39
N PHE A 38 -20.20 -1.96 23.26
CA PHE A 38 -19.84 -3.22 22.61
C PHE A 38 -18.75 -3.99 23.35
N TRP A 39 -17.83 -3.28 24.01
CA TRP A 39 -16.63 -3.90 24.58
C TRP A 39 -16.92 -5.05 25.56
N PRO A 40 -17.86 -4.94 26.53
CA PRO A 40 -18.22 -6.06 27.41
C PRO A 40 -18.79 -7.27 26.67
N ILE A 41 -19.49 -7.07 25.55
CA ILE A 41 -19.98 -8.15 24.69
C ILE A 41 -18.80 -8.88 24.03
N LEU A 42 -17.82 -8.13 23.50
CA LEU A 42 -16.61 -8.71 22.91
C LEU A 42 -15.81 -9.49 23.96
N GLU A 43 -15.70 -8.99 25.19
CA GLU A 43 -15.07 -9.69 26.31
C GLU A 43 -15.77 -11.03 26.58
N SER A 44 -17.10 -11.05 26.66
CA SER A 44 -17.87 -12.29 26.84
C SER A 44 -17.55 -13.29 25.73
N LEU A 45 -17.64 -12.87 24.46
CA LEU A 45 -17.43 -13.72 23.29
C LEU A 45 -16.01 -14.30 23.21
N LEU A 46 -14.97 -13.48 23.47
CA LEU A 46 -13.58 -13.93 23.37
C LEU A 46 -13.11 -14.75 24.58
N ASN A 47 -13.81 -14.66 25.72
CA ASN A 47 -13.57 -15.52 26.89
C ASN A 47 -14.23 -16.91 26.75
N GLU A 48 -15.09 -17.12 25.75
CA GLU A 48 -15.64 -18.44 25.45
C GLU A 48 -14.56 -19.42 24.94
N ARG A 49 -14.81 -20.71 25.16
CA ARG A 49 -13.90 -21.77 24.73
C ARG A 49 -14.07 -22.06 23.24
N ILE A 50 -13.31 -21.36 22.40
CA ILE A 50 -13.26 -21.59 20.95
C ILE A 50 -12.14 -22.58 20.61
N THR A 51 -12.53 -23.79 20.17
CA THR A 51 -11.59 -24.90 19.89
C THR A 51 -11.68 -25.43 18.46
N SER A 52 -12.44 -24.79 17.58
CA SER A 52 -12.61 -25.23 16.19
C SER A 52 -12.89 -24.07 15.25
N ALA A 53 -12.62 -24.27 13.95
CA ALA A 53 -12.88 -23.26 12.93
C ALA A 53 -14.37 -22.94 12.82
N ALA A 54 -15.25 -23.92 13.07
CA ALA A 54 -16.69 -23.68 13.11
C ALA A 54 -17.07 -22.71 14.24
N ALA A 55 -16.62 -22.98 15.47
CA ALA A 55 -16.89 -22.11 16.62
C ALA A 55 -16.32 -20.69 16.44
N LEU A 56 -15.14 -20.56 15.83
CA LEU A 56 -14.58 -19.24 15.50
C LEU A 56 -15.45 -18.50 14.47
N ILE A 57 -15.87 -19.18 13.40
CA ILE A 57 -16.74 -18.58 12.38
C ILE A 57 -18.07 -18.15 13.01
N ASP A 58 -18.68 -18.96 13.87
CA ASP A 58 -19.91 -18.61 14.59
C ASP A 58 -19.72 -17.35 15.44
N THR A 59 -18.54 -17.22 16.08
CA THR A 59 -18.16 -16.02 16.84
C THR A 59 -18.04 -14.78 15.94
N LEU A 60 -17.36 -14.91 14.79
CA LEU A 60 -17.20 -13.82 13.82
C LEU A 60 -18.55 -13.35 13.25
N GLU A 61 -19.46 -14.29 12.97
CA GLU A 61 -20.81 -13.97 12.50
C GLU A 61 -21.64 -13.30 13.60
N THR A 62 -21.52 -13.75 14.85
CA THR A 62 -22.17 -13.12 15.99
C THR A 62 -21.69 -11.68 16.18
N ILE A 63 -20.37 -11.43 16.10
CA ILE A 63 -19.80 -10.07 16.13
C ILE A 63 -20.36 -9.23 14.98
N SER A 64 -20.33 -9.76 13.76
CA SER A 64 -20.77 -9.06 12.56
C SER A 64 -22.25 -8.68 12.63
N ALA A 65 -23.12 -9.60 13.06
CA ALA A 65 -24.55 -9.35 13.24
C ALA A 65 -24.84 -8.34 14.36
N THR A 66 -24.05 -8.38 15.44
CA THR A 66 -24.15 -7.43 16.56
C THR A 66 -23.79 -6.01 16.11
N LEU A 67 -22.72 -5.84 15.33
CA LEU A 67 -22.23 -4.52 14.93
C LEU A 67 -22.94 -3.91 13.72
N THR A 68 -23.33 -4.72 12.73
CA THR A 68 -23.95 -4.23 11.49
C THR A 68 -25.47 -4.21 11.55
N GLY A 69 -26.07 -4.96 12.49
CA GLY A 69 -27.51 -5.14 12.56
C GLY A 69 -28.14 -5.85 11.36
N SER A 70 -27.31 -6.38 10.45
CA SER A 70 -27.74 -7.04 9.21
C SER A 70 -27.88 -8.54 9.41
N THR A 71 -28.92 -9.11 8.82
CA THR A 71 -29.11 -10.57 8.64
C THR A 71 -28.64 -11.00 7.25
N ALA A 72 -27.64 -10.33 6.67
CA ALA A 72 -27.06 -10.73 5.39
C ALA A 72 -26.71 -12.22 5.43
N PRO A 73 -26.83 -12.95 4.29
CA PRO A 73 -26.50 -14.37 4.26
C PRO A 73 -25.10 -14.58 4.80
N ALA A 74 -24.94 -15.52 5.73
CA ALA A 74 -23.65 -15.89 6.28
C ALA A 74 -22.67 -16.15 5.12
N THR A 75 -21.53 -15.49 5.16
CA THR A 75 -20.45 -15.75 4.20
C THR A 75 -19.97 -17.19 4.34
N ASP A 76 -19.58 -17.84 3.24
CA ASP A 76 -19.20 -19.27 3.29
C ASP A 76 -17.92 -19.54 4.11
N HIS A 77 -17.13 -18.48 4.37
CA HIS A 77 -15.85 -18.51 5.11
C HIS A 77 -14.90 -19.61 4.63
N HIS A 78 -15.05 -20.09 3.40
CA HIS A 78 -14.35 -21.27 2.92
C HIS A 78 -12.84 -21.03 2.94
N LEU A 79 -12.37 -19.88 2.44
CA LEU A 79 -10.95 -19.57 2.35
C LEU A 79 -10.34 -19.38 3.75
N LEU A 80 -11.08 -18.77 4.68
CA LEU A 80 -10.65 -18.67 6.07
C LEU A 80 -10.49 -20.05 6.72
N ARG A 81 -11.46 -20.94 6.52
CA ARG A 81 -11.40 -22.32 7.04
C ARG A 81 -10.22 -23.09 6.47
N GLU A 82 -9.96 -22.94 5.17
CA GLU A 82 -8.79 -23.51 4.49
C GLU A 82 -7.48 -23.00 5.11
N ALA A 83 -7.33 -21.68 5.28
CA ALA A 83 -6.14 -21.08 5.88
C ALA A 83 -5.90 -21.53 7.33
N ILE A 84 -6.95 -21.59 8.16
CA ILE A 84 -6.84 -22.11 9.55
C ILE A 84 -6.41 -23.57 9.55
N SER A 85 -6.89 -24.38 8.60
CA SER A 85 -6.57 -25.82 8.54
C SER A 85 -5.11 -26.13 8.21
N GLU A 86 -4.36 -25.17 7.65
CA GLU A 86 -2.90 -25.29 7.46
C GLU A 86 -2.14 -25.30 8.80
N TYR A 87 -2.77 -24.88 9.90
CA TYR A 87 -2.18 -24.76 11.24
C TYR A 87 -2.89 -25.70 12.21
N SER A 88 -2.38 -26.93 12.35
CA SER A 88 -2.99 -27.97 13.20
C SER A 88 -3.08 -27.58 14.69
N ASP A 89 -2.23 -26.67 15.14
CA ASP A 89 -2.19 -26.14 16.51
C ASP A 89 -2.76 -24.72 16.63
N PHE A 90 -3.55 -24.26 15.64
CA PHE A 90 -4.15 -22.93 15.64
C PHE A 90 -4.92 -22.65 16.93
N PHE A 91 -5.87 -23.50 17.31
CA PHE A 91 -6.70 -23.29 18.50
C PHE A 91 -5.97 -23.43 19.84
N PRO A 92 -5.09 -24.43 20.07
CA PRO A 92 -4.38 -24.52 21.34
C PRO A 92 -3.24 -23.50 21.50
N ARG A 93 -2.66 -22.96 20.41
CA ARG A 93 -1.47 -22.10 20.48
C ARG A 93 -1.69 -20.68 19.97
N ILE A 94 -2.24 -20.53 18.76
CA ILE A 94 -2.34 -19.24 18.07
C ILE A 94 -3.57 -18.45 18.57
N TRP A 95 -4.77 -19.05 18.54
CA TRP A 95 -6.02 -18.41 18.92
C TRP A 95 -5.99 -17.70 20.30
N PRO A 96 -5.47 -18.31 21.39
CA PRO A 96 -5.43 -17.65 22.69
C PRO A 96 -4.60 -16.36 22.67
N LYS A 97 -3.58 -16.30 21.80
CA LYS A 97 -2.74 -15.11 21.62
C LYS A 97 -3.46 -14.02 20.84
N LEU A 98 -4.28 -14.38 19.85
CA LEU A 98 -5.13 -13.40 19.16
C LEU A 98 -6.17 -12.82 20.12
N ALA A 99 -6.91 -13.67 20.85
CA ALA A 99 -7.91 -13.21 21.80
C ALA A 99 -7.31 -12.28 22.86
N ALA A 100 -6.18 -12.67 23.47
CA ALA A 100 -5.48 -11.81 24.44
C ALA A 100 -4.98 -10.49 23.82
N THR A 101 -4.53 -10.51 22.56
CA THR A 101 -4.06 -9.31 21.85
C THR A 101 -5.22 -8.36 21.52
N ALA A 102 -6.39 -8.88 21.15
CA ALA A 102 -7.59 -8.08 20.99
C ALA A 102 -8.00 -7.43 22.32
N LEU A 103 -8.13 -8.23 23.38
CA LEU A 103 -8.55 -7.76 24.71
C LEU A 103 -7.55 -6.79 25.37
N ALA A 104 -6.32 -6.68 24.86
CA ALA A 104 -5.35 -5.68 25.30
C ALA A 104 -5.61 -4.27 24.74
N MET A 105 -6.58 -4.08 23.84
CA MET A 105 -6.85 -2.78 23.22
C MET A 105 -7.02 -1.60 24.21
N PRO A 106 -7.73 -1.71 25.35
CA PRO A 106 -7.86 -0.60 26.30
C PRO A 106 -6.52 -0.16 26.91
N SER A 107 -5.59 -1.08 27.13
CA SER A 107 -4.26 -0.74 27.65
C SER A 107 -3.33 -0.20 26.56
N LEU A 108 -3.48 -0.69 25.32
CA LEU A 108 -2.70 -0.23 24.16
C LEU A 108 -3.17 1.11 23.59
N PHE A 109 -4.46 1.43 23.74
CA PHE A 109 -5.12 2.64 23.25
C PHE A 109 -6.00 3.24 24.35
N PRO A 110 -5.41 3.86 25.39
CA PRO A 110 -6.14 4.33 26.58
C PRO A 110 -7.15 5.45 26.30
N ASN A 111 -6.98 6.19 25.20
CA ASN A 111 -7.95 7.20 24.76
C ASN A 111 -9.10 6.60 23.94
N HIS A 112 -9.08 5.28 23.72
CA HIS A 112 -10.06 4.55 22.92
C HIS A 112 -10.26 5.10 21.49
N CYS A 113 -9.21 5.71 20.93
CA CYS A 113 -9.24 6.26 19.59
C CYS A 113 -7.86 6.26 18.92
N LEU A 114 -7.86 6.40 17.60
CA LEU A 114 -6.68 6.65 16.78
C LEU A 114 -6.76 8.06 16.18
N PRO A 115 -5.66 8.81 16.09
CA PRO A 115 -5.67 10.05 15.33
C PRO A 115 -5.91 9.75 13.83
N ILE A 116 -6.83 10.50 13.21
CA ILE A 116 -6.99 10.49 11.75
C ILE A 116 -5.92 11.39 11.15
N LEU A 117 -5.25 10.89 10.11
CA LEU A 117 -4.21 11.61 9.42
C LEU A 117 -4.81 12.80 8.67
N GLY A 118 -4.18 13.96 8.80
CA GLY A 118 -4.66 15.19 8.18
C GLY A 118 -3.60 16.28 8.15
N ARG A 119 -3.77 17.22 7.21
CA ARG A 119 -2.80 18.30 6.96
C ARG A 119 -2.53 19.16 8.20
N ASP A 120 -3.60 19.61 8.86
CA ASP A 120 -3.54 20.60 9.95
C ASP A 120 -3.74 19.96 11.34
N SER A 121 -3.90 18.64 11.39
CA SER A 121 -4.12 17.87 12.62
C SER A 121 -2.95 16.93 12.90
N ASN A 122 -3.07 15.67 12.49
CA ASN A 122 -2.10 14.61 12.76
C ASN A 122 -1.40 14.25 11.45
N LYS A 123 -0.18 14.74 11.25
CA LYS A 123 0.60 14.38 10.05
C LYS A 123 1.16 12.96 10.13
N GLU A 124 1.24 12.40 11.32
CA GLU A 124 1.88 11.12 11.57
C GLU A 124 1.14 10.31 12.65
N LEU A 125 1.09 9.00 12.46
CA LEU A 125 0.70 8.00 13.44
C LEU A 125 1.86 7.03 13.62
N ILE A 126 2.34 6.89 14.86
CA ILE A 126 3.39 5.93 15.24
C ILE A 126 2.74 4.86 16.11
N LEU A 127 2.88 3.60 15.70
CA LEU A 127 2.40 2.44 16.45
C LEU A 127 3.57 1.53 16.79
N SER A 128 3.64 1.05 18.03
CA SER A 128 4.45 -0.14 18.32
C SER A 128 3.93 -1.34 17.53
N ARG A 129 4.77 -2.36 17.29
CA ARG A 129 4.31 -3.62 16.67
C ARG A 129 3.13 -4.26 17.40
N GLN A 130 3.08 -4.12 18.74
CA GLN A 130 1.97 -4.65 19.54
C GLN A 130 0.66 -3.89 19.27
N GLN A 131 0.70 -2.56 19.14
CA GLN A 131 -0.45 -1.76 18.76
C GLN A 131 -0.91 -2.08 17.33
N ALA A 132 0.02 -2.18 16.38
CA ALA A 132 -0.30 -2.56 15.00
C ALA A 132 -0.94 -3.97 14.94
N ALA A 133 -0.36 -4.95 15.64
CA ALA A 133 -0.90 -6.30 15.76
C ALA A 133 -2.32 -6.32 16.37
N CYS A 134 -2.57 -5.50 17.39
CA CYS A 134 -3.90 -5.34 17.97
C CYS A 134 -4.90 -4.89 16.92
N LEU A 135 -4.60 -3.84 16.14
CA LEU A 135 -5.48 -3.38 15.06
C LEU A 135 -5.70 -4.45 13.98
N VAL A 136 -4.65 -5.17 13.57
CA VAL A 136 -4.76 -6.28 12.60
C VAL A 136 -5.66 -7.41 13.12
N VAL A 137 -5.54 -7.77 14.40
CA VAL A 137 -6.44 -8.75 15.02
C VAL A 137 -7.88 -8.24 15.05
N HIS A 138 -8.10 -6.94 15.31
CA HIS A 138 -9.44 -6.35 15.26
C HIS A 138 -10.02 -6.29 13.82
N GLN A 139 -9.19 -6.12 12.80
CA GLN A 139 -9.57 -6.28 11.38
C GLN A 139 -9.92 -7.74 11.05
N PHE A 140 -9.24 -8.71 11.67
CA PHE A 140 -9.58 -10.13 11.55
C PHE A 140 -10.90 -10.48 12.25
N LEU A 141 -11.10 -9.97 13.47
CA LEU A 141 -12.32 -10.22 14.23
C LEU A 141 -13.54 -9.46 13.68
N ARG A 142 -13.34 -8.57 12.70
CA ARG A 142 -14.37 -7.68 12.12
C ARG A 142 -15.10 -6.85 13.18
N THR A 143 -14.31 -6.36 14.13
CA THR A 143 -14.82 -5.58 15.27
C THR A 143 -14.75 -4.08 15.04
N LEU A 144 -14.11 -3.64 13.96
CA LEU A 144 -13.88 -2.26 13.57
C LEU A 144 -15.05 -1.72 12.73
N LYS A 145 -15.38 -0.43 12.85
CA LYS A 145 -16.39 0.25 12.02
C LYS A 145 -15.72 0.84 10.79
N ALA A 146 -16.38 0.79 9.64
CA ALA A 146 -15.89 1.46 8.45
C ALA A 146 -15.74 2.98 8.71
N PRO A 147 -14.58 3.60 8.41
CA PRO A 147 -14.48 5.06 8.40
C PRO A 147 -15.47 5.68 7.42
N GLY A 148 -15.90 6.92 7.65
CA GLY A 148 -16.93 7.57 6.83
C GLY A 148 -16.57 7.73 5.33
N TRP A 149 -15.28 7.61 4.97
CA TRP A 149 -14.80 7.61 3.58
C TRP A 149 -14.65 6.21 2.97
N ARG A 150 -14.99 5.14 3.71
CA ARG A 150 -14.97 3.76 3.19
C ARG A 150 -16.36 3.15 3.25
N THR A 151 -16.87 2.77 2.08
CA THR A 151 -18.18 2.13 1.94
C THR A 151 -18.13 0.80 1.20
N ASP A 152 -16.94 0.39 0.76
CA ASP A 152 -16.70 -0.80 -0.05
C ASP A 152 -16.39 -2.06 0.78
N GLY A 153 -16.41 -1.94 2.11
CA GLY A 153 -16.11 -3.05 3.04
C GLY A 153 -14.61 -3.29 3.27
N THR A 154 -13.71 -2.48 2.70
CA THR A 154 -12.24 -2.68 2.77
C THR A 154 -11.57 -2.18 4.06
N HIS A 155 -12.30 -2.21 5.18
CA HIS A 155 -11.78 -1.81 6.50
C HIS A 155 -11.37 -3.00 7.37
N ASP A 156 -11.91 -4.19 7.07
CA ASP A 156 -11.66 -5.45 7.75
C ASP A 156 -11.35 -6.58 6.73
N PHE A 157 -11.02 -7.78 7.21
CA PHE A 157 -10.60 -8.89 6.35
C PHE A 157 -11.74 -9.82 5.89
N GLY A 158 -13.00 -9.48 6.17
CA GLY A 158 -14.16 -10.27 5.76
C GLY A 158 -14.25 -10.47 4.25
N ILE A 159 -13.75 -9.50 3.47
CA ILE A 159 -13.64 -9.56 2.01
C ILE A 159 -12.75 -10.72 1.51
N TRP A 160 -11.93 -11.34 2.37
CA TRP A 160 -11.06 -12.45 2.01
C TRP A 160 -11.59 -13.81 2.45
N TYR A 161 -12.60 -13.87 3.32
CA TYR A 161 -13.01 -15.12 3.97
C TYR A 161 -13.77 -16.08 3.06
N SER A 162 -14.61 -15.54 2.19
CA SER A 162 -15.43 -16.35 1.28
C SER A 162 -14.68 -16.74 0.03
N ARG A 163 -15.05 -17.90 -0.55
CA ARG A 163 -14.74 -18.21 -1.96
C ARG A 163 -15.72 -17.53 -2.89
N SER A 164 -17.01 -17.52 -2.52
CA SER A 164 -18.04 -16.84 -3.30
C SER A 164 -17.75 -15.33 -3.40
N GLY A 165 -17.90 -14.77 -4.61
CA GLY A 165 -17.67 -13.35 -4.88
C GLY A 165 -16.20 -12.95 -5.05
N GLN A 166 -15.24 -13.88 -4.92
CA GLN A 166 -13.82 -13.53 -5.13
C GLN A 166 -13.50 -13.27 -6.60
N ARG A 167 -12.85 -12.13 -6.85
CA ARG A 167 -12.35 -11.80 -8.19
C ARG A 167 -11.03 -12.51 -8.49
N GLN A 168 -10.19 -12.71 -7.46
CA GLN A 168 -8.90 -13.40 -7.53
C GLN A 168 -8.72 -14.30 -6.29
N GLU A 169 -9.24 -15.53 -6.34
CA GLU A 169 -9.18 -16.48 -5.22
C GLU A 169 -7.74 -16.75 -4.74
N SER A 170 -6.80 -16.90 -5.68
CA SER A 170 -5.38 -17.14 -5.36
C SER A 170 -4.79 -16.01 -4.52
N ALA A 171 -5.15 -14.75 -4.81
CA ALA A 171 -4.69 -13.58 -4.06
C ALA A 171 -5.26 -13.56 -2.64
N ALA A 172 -6.57 -13.80 -2.50
CA ALA A 172 -7.21 -13.92 -1.19
C ALA A 172 -6.56 -15.02 -0.33
N LYS A 173 -6.25 -16.19 -0.92
CA LYS A 173 -5.51 -17.26 -0.24
C LYS A 173 -4.11 -16.80 0.20
N ALA A 174 -3.40 -16.06 -0.65
CA ALA A 174 -2.09 -15.52 -0.30
C ALA A 174 -2.15 -14.52 0.86
N TYR A 175 -3.16 -13.65 0.89
CA TYR A 175 -3.36 -12.68 1.97
C TYR A 175 -3.72 -13.36 3.28
N LEU A 176 -4.61 -14.36 3.26
CA LEU A 176 -4.92 -15.16 4.44
C LEU A 176 -3.71 -15.93 4.94
N LYS A 177 -2.88 -16.47 4.04
CA LYS A 177 -1.62 -17.11 4.40
C LYS A 177 -0.65 -16.12 5.05
N ALA A 178 -0.53 -14.91 4.53
CA ALA A 178 0.26 -13.84 5.14
C ALA A 178 -0.22 -13.50 6.55
N LEU A 179 -1.54 -13.45 6.76
CA LEU A 179 -2.14 -13.25 8.09
C LEU A 179 -1.83 -14.41 9.04
N MET A 180 -1.94 -15.66 8.60
CA MET A 180 -1.62 -16.80 9.45
C MET A 180 -0.14 -16.82 9.85
N VAL A 181 0.77 -16.51 8.92
CA VAL A 181 2.21 -16.34 9.22
C VAL A 181 2.43 -15.20 10.21
N PHE A 182 1.74 -14.07 10.05
CA PHE A 182 1.82 -12.96 11.00
C PHE A 182 1.34 -13.35 12.41
N PHE A 183 0.22 -14.06 12.49
CA PHE A 183 -0.31 -14.53 13.77
C PHE A 183 0.62 -15.53 14.46
N ASP A 184 1.25 -16.39 13.68
CA ASP A 184 2.20 -17.39 14.16
C ASP A 184 3.55 -16.75 14.60
N GLU A 185 4.17 -15.97 13.72
CA GLU A 185 5.53 -15.47 13.91
C GLU A 185 5.61 -14.16 14.71
N VAL A 186 4.56 -13.35 14.71
CA VAL A 186 4.54 -12.04 15.40
C VAL A 186 3.60 -12.08 16.60
N VAL A 187 2.30 -12.29 16.38
CA VAL A 187 1.29 -12.17 17.45
C VAL A 187 1.53 -13.20 18.55
N SER A 188 1.81 -14.45 18.20
CA SER A 188 2.04 -15.51 19.19
C SER A 188 3.32 -15.31 20.00
N ARG A 189 4.22 -14.44 19.54
CA ARG A 189 5.50 -14.11 20.17
C ARG A 189 5.53 -12.72 20.81
N LEU A 190 4.41 -11.98 20.82
CA LEU A 190 4.34 -10.69 21.51
C LEU A 190 4.73 -10.84 22.99
N GLY A 191 5.62 -9.96 23.46
CA GLY A 191 6.18 -10.01 24.82
C GLY A 191 7.33 -11.01 25.01
N SER A 192 7.67 -11.82 24.00
CA SER A 192 8.89 -12.65 24.03
C SER A 192 10.13 -11.77 23.86
N PRO A 193 11.22 -12.00 24.63
CA PRO A 193 12.48 -11.26 24.46
C PRO A 193 13.13 -11.50 23.09
N ASP A 194 12.78 -12.59 22.41
CA ASP A 194 13.34 -12.95 21.10
C ASP A 194 12.61 -12.29 19.93
N LEU A 195 11.46 -11.63 20.18
CA LEU A 195 10.74 -10.90 19.15
C LEU A 195 11.35 -9.51 18.97
N LYS A 196 11.95 -9.26 17.82
CA LYS A 196 12.45 -7.95 17.44
C LYS A 196 11.28 -6.99 17.23
N THR A 197 11.39 -5.81 17.86
CA THR A 197 10.37 -4.76 17.82
C THR A 197 10.98 -3.44 17.36
N TRP A 198 10.15 -2.62 16.74
CA TRP A 198 10.40 -1.26 16.28
C TRP A 198 9.04 -0.59 16.06
N ASP A 199 9.06 0.71 15.74
CA ASP A 199 7.83 1.43 15.47
C ASP A 199 7.42 1.32 13.99
N ILE A 200 6.12 1.16 13.78
CA ILE A 200 5.46 1.25 12.49
C ILE A 200 4.94 2.69 12.35
N VAL A 201 5.34 3.37 11.28
CA VAL A 201 5.07 4.80 11.11
C VAL A 201 4.21 5.01 9.85
N TYR A 202 3.10 5.72 10.01
CA TYR A 202 2.21 6.14 8.93
C TYR A 202 2.23 7.66 8.87
N THR A 203 2.76 8.23 7.80
CA THR A 203 2.92 9.67 7.65
C THR A 203 2.15 10.15 6.42
N LEU A 204 1.20 11.07 6.61
CA LEU A 204 0.59 11.81 5.52
C LEU A 204 1.52 12.96 5.16
N HIS A 205 2.20 12.82 4.03
CA HIS A 205 3.07 13.86 3.52
C HIS A 205 2.31 14.74 2.53
N GLN A 206 2.44 16.06 2.70
CA GLN A 206 1.75 17.08 1.94
C GLN A 206 2.80 17.99 1.31
N LEU A 207 2.69 18.21 0.00
CA LEU A 207 3.51 19.19 -0.69
C LEU A 207 2.93 20.60 -0.46
N ASP A 208 3.78 21.54 -0.01
CA ASP A 208 3.39 22.94 0.13
C ASP A 208 3.50 23.71 -1.19
N GLY A 209 4.44 23.35 -2.05
CA GLY A 209 4.60 23.91 -3.39
C GLY A 209 5.63 23.13 -4.20
N LEU A 210 5.38 22.97 -5.50
CA LEU A 210 6.32 22.33 -6.41
C LEU A 210 7.48 23.30 -6.71
N PRO A 211 8.75 22.88 -6.57
CA PRO A 211 9.88 23.67 -7.06
C PRO A 211 9.80 23.89 -8.58
N PRO A 212 10.41 24.95 -9.12
CA PRO A 212 10.47 25.18 -10.56
C PRO A 212 11.09 24.00 -11.30
N THR A 213 10.42 23.53 -12.36
CA THR A 213 10.92 22.42 -13.19
C THR A 213 11.97 22.88 -14.21
N ASP A 214 12.10 24.20 -14.41
CA ASP A 214 12.98 24.85 -15.35
C ASP A 214 14.29 25.37 -14.72
N ASP A 215 14.58 25.01 -13.46
CA ASP A 215 15.84 25.36 -12.82
C ASP A 215 17.01 24.72 -13.58
N ASN A 216 17.88 25.58 -14.10
CA ASN A 216 19.04 25.19 -14.88
C ASN A 216 19.99 24.28 -14.09
N SER A 217 19.93 24.26 -12.76
CA SER A 217 20.88 23.55 -11.90
C SER A 217 20.49 22.11 -11.54
N THR A 218 19.25 21.67 -11.77
CA THR A 218 18.75 20.37 -11.31
C THR A 218 19.38 19.21 -12.09
N PRO A 219 20.27 18.40 -11.48
CA PRO A 219 20.93 17.30 -12.18
C PRO A 219 19.92 16.22 -12.59
N LEU A 220 20.20 15.54 -13.69
CA LEU A 220 19.40 14.40 -14.10
C LEU A 220 19.68 13.20 -13.17
N ALA A 221 18.65 12.64 -12.55
CA ALA A 221 18.80 11.48 -11.67
C ALA A 221 19.32 10.26 -12.41
N GLU A 222 20.09 9.41 -11.72
CA GLU A 222 20.38 8.07 -12.22
C GLU A 222 19.07 7.30 -12.39
N VAL A 223 18.82 6.80 -13.60
CA VAL A 223 17.71 5.89 -13.89
C VAL A 223 18.22 4.54 -14.36
N GLN A 224 17.57 3.48 -13.87
CA GLN A 224 17.74 2.11 -14.31
C GLN A 224 16.38 1.51 -14.66
N VAL A 225 16.30 0.83 -15.80
CA VAL A 225 15.12 0.09 -16.23
C VAL A 225 15.47 -1.40 -16.23
N VAL A 226 14.82 -2.17 -15.38
CA VAL A 226 15.10 -3.58 -15.15
C VAL A 226 13.93 -4.41 -15.66
N THR A 227 14.21 -5.39 -16.53
CA THR A 227 13.24 -6.42 -16.87
C THR A 227 13.49 -7.66 -16.01
N VAL A 228 12.47 -8.11 -15.28
CA VAL A 228 12.51 -9.36 -14.50
C VAL A 228 11.73 -10.46 -15.20
N ASP A 229 12.19 -11.71 -15.06
CA ASP A 229 11.49 -12.87 -15.62
C ASP A 229 10.14 -13.08 -14.94
N GLU A 230 10.08 -12.96 -13.61
CA GLU A 230 8.85 -13.05 -12.83
C GLU A 230 8.82 -11.92 -11.79
N TYR A 231 7.68 -11.24 -11.68
CA TYR A 231 7.44 -10.30 -10.61
C TYR A 231 7.40 -11.02 -9.27
N ASN A 232 7.95 -10.37 -8.24
CA ASN A 232 7.76 -10.84 -6.89
C ASN A 232 7.71 -9.66 -5.90
N THR A 233 7.07 -9.90 -4.76
CA THR A 233 6.95 -8.90 -3.69
C THR A 233 8.23 -8.73 -2.88
N ASP A 234 9.19 -9.62 -3.04
CA ASP A 234 10.48 -9.55 -2.38
C ASP A 234 11.40 -8.56 -3.11
N THR A 235 11.37 -7.32 -2.65
CA THR A 235 12.11 -6.22 -3.25
C THR A 235 13.64 -6.39 -3.19
N ARG A 236 14.15 -7.41 -2.46
CA ARG A 236 15.57 -7.82 -2.50
C ARG A 236 16.00 -8.39 -3.84
N SER A 237 15.09 -9.04 -4.58
CA SER A 237 15.37 -9.55 -5.92
C SER A 237 15.74 -8.45 -6.92
N LEU A 238 15.51 -7.19 -6.51
CA LEU A 238 15.74 -5.96 -7.26
C LEU A 238 16.84 -5.08 -6.62
N GLU A 239 17.54 -5.58 -5.59
CA GLU A 239 18.78 -4.99 -5.12
C GLU A 239 19.88 -5.35 -6.13
N VAL A 240 20.45 -4.33 -6.77
CA VAL A 240 21.48 -4.52 -7.80
C VAL A 240 22.81 -4.82 -7.11
N ASP A 241 23.67 -5.65 -7.71
CA ASP A 241 24.96 -6.07 -7.13
C ASP A 241 25.81 -4.90 -6.59
N ALA A 242 25.71 -3.70 -7.18
CA ALA A 242 26.40 -2.50 -6.71
C ALA A 242 25.91 -1.99 -5.34
N ASP A 243 24.62 -2.12 -5.03
CA ASP A 243 24.03 -1.76 -3.73
C ASP A 243 24.53 -2.74 -2.64
N VAL A 244 24.67 -4.02 -3.02
CA VAL A 244 25.18 -5.10 -2.17
C VAL A 244 26.69 -4.97 -1.94
N GLU A 245 27.46 -4.60 -2.97
CA GLU A 245 28.91 -4.40 -2.89
C GLU A 245 29.26 -3.13 -2.10
N TYR A 246 28.52 -2.02 -2.27
CA TYR A 246 28.68 -0.81 -1.47
C TYR A 246 28.39 -1.07 0.02
N SER A 247 27.31 -1.81 0.32
CA SER A 247 26.96 -2.21 1.69
C SER A 247 27.97 -3.19 2.31
N ARG A 248 28.66 -4.01 1.50
CA ARG A 248 29.69 -4.96 1.97
C ARG A 248 31.07 -4.33 2.16
N THR A 249 31.43 -3.34 1.34
CA THR A 249 32.78 -2.74 1.31
C THR A 249 32.95 -1.55 2.26
N THR A 250 31.86 -0.98 2.77
CA THR A 250 31.91 0.16 3.71
C THR A 250 31.19 -0.17 5.03
N PRO A 251 31.86 -0.86 5.98
CA PRO A 251 31.28 -1.15 7.29
C PRO A 251 30.92 0.16 8.01
N GLY A 252 29.62 0.36 8.27
CA GLY A 252 29.10 1.57 8.94
C GLY A 252 28.47 2.63 8.02
N SER A 253 28.41 2.44 6.70
CA SER A 253 27.76 3.40 5.78
C SER A 253 26.22 3.41 5.83
N GLY A 254 25.61 2.52 6.60
CA GLY A 254 24.16 2.35 6.64
C GLY A 254 23.63 1.65 5.39
N PHE A 255 22.58 0.85 5.54
CA PHE A 255 21.84 0.33 4.38
C PHE A 255 21.34 1.51 3.54
N LEU A 256 21.44 1.42 2.21
CA LEU A 256 20.84 2.42 1.32
C LEU A 256 19.37 2.60 1.68
N LYS A 257 18.98 3.82 2.02
CA LYS A 257 17.61 4.13 2.41
C LYS A 257 16.73 4.13 1.17
N GLY A 258 16.20 2.95 0.85
CA GLY A 258 15.34 2.71 -0.29
C GLY A 258 13.86 2.90 0.02
N ALA A 259 13.08 3.26 -0.99
CA ALA A 259 11.63 3.28 -0.92
C ALA A 259 11.00 2.58 -2.14
N VAL A 260 9.79 2.05 -1.97
CA VAL A 260 9.04 1.33 -3.00
C VAL A 260 7.73 2.06 -3.26
N VAL A 261 7.47 2.39 -4.52
CA VAL A 261 6.21 2.99 -4.95
C VAL A 261 5.11 1.94 -4.91
N ILE A 262 4.05 2.28 -4.19
CA ILE A 262 2.78 1.58 -4.19
C ILE A 262 1.83 2.38 -5.09
N SER A 263 1.47 1.79 -6.23
CA SER A 263 0.49 2.35 -7.17
C SER A 263 -0.89 2.27 -6.55
N ALA A 264 -1.20 3.26 -5.73
CA ALA A 264 -2.37 3.26 -4.87
C ALA A 264 -3.63 3.72 -5.61
N ASN A 265 -4.79 3.34 -5.11
CA ASN A 265 -5.98 4.17 -5.26
C ASN A 265 -5.91 5.37 -4.31
N ARG A 266 -6.62 6.47 -4.60
CA ARG A 266 -6.73 7.59 -3.65
C ARG A 266 -7.32 7.15 -2.30
N TYR A 267 -8.14 6.10 -2.29
CA TYR A 267 -8.61 5.39 -1.10
C TYR A 267 -7.63 4.26 -0.72
N VAL A 268 -6.44 4.63 -0.23
CA VAL A 268 -5.31 3.72 0.06
C VAL A 268 -5.70 2.47 0.82
N GLY A 269 -5.38 1.27 0.34
CA GLY A 269 -5.67 0.07 1.11
C GLY A 269 -5.54 -1.23 0.36
N PHE A 270 -6.27 -2.22 0.87
CA PHE A 270 -6.31 -3.57 0.33
C PHE A 270 -7.72 -3.90 -0.20
N GLY A 271 -7.85 -5.00 -0.91
CA GLY A 271 -9.07 -5.34 -1.65
C GLY A 271 -9.04 -6.77 -2.22
N GLN A 272 -9.83 -7.00 -3.27
CA GLN A 272 -10.05 -8.32 -3.88
C GLN A 272 -9.57 -8.42 -5.34
N SER A 273 -9.02 -7.35 -5.90
CA SER A 273 -8.67 -7.22 -7.32
C SER A 273 -7.24 -7.69 -7.67
N ALA A 274 -6.42 -7.97 -6.67
CA ALA A 274 -5.00 -8.31 -6.77
C ALA A 274 -4.19 -7.25 -7.55
N THR A 275 -4.50 -5.97 -7.34
CA THR A 275 -3.65 -4.88 -7.83
C THR A 275 -2.31 -4.89 -7.10
N GLN A 276 -1.34 -4.15 -7.66
CA GLN A 276 0.00 -4.03 -7.05
C GLN A 276 -0.06 -3.51 -5.60
N GLU A 277 -0.96 -2.55 -5.33
CA GLU A 277 -1.25 -2.07 -3.99
C GLU A 277 -1.74 -3.19 -3.06
N GLU A 278 -2.82 -3.87 -3.44
CA GLU A 278 -3.43 -4.92 -2.63
C GLU A 278 -2.46 -6.08 -2.37
N ILE A 279 -1.61 -6.41 -3.35
CA ILE A 279 -0.56 -7.41 -3.19
C ILE A 279 0.44 -6.99 -2.11
N HIS A 280 0.99 -5.77 -2.17
CA HIS A 280 1.99 -5.32 -1.20
C HIS A 280 1.42 -5.11 0.20
N VAL A 281 0.19 -4.59 0.30
CA VAL A 281 -0.50 -4.39 1.57
C VAL A 281 -0.92 -5.73 2.16
N GLY A 282 -1.51 -6.63 1.36
CA GLY A 282 -2.00 -7.93 1.81
C GLY A 282 -0.92 -8.87 2.32
N VAL A 283 0.32 -8.81 1.78
CA VAL A 283 1.46 -9.56 2.33
C VAL A 283 2.10 -8.91 3.54
N SER A 284 1.74 -7.66 3.88
CA SER A 284 2.30 -6.88 4.98
C SER A 284 1.20 -6.50 5.97
N PRO A 285 0.71 -7.39 6.85
CA PRO A 285 -0.47 -7.11 7.68
C PRO A 285 -0.39 -5.84 8.52
N GLU A 286 0.81 -5.46 8.97
CA GLU A 286 1.04 -4.21 9.70
C GLU A 286 0.77 -2.95 8.85
N ALA A 287 0.65 -3.04 7.52
CA ALA A 287 0.22 -1.92 6.66
C ALA A 287 -1.31 -1.77 6.59
N CYS A 288 -2.07 -2.85 6.83
CA CYS A 288 -3.53 -2.86 6.70
C CYS A 288 -4.25 -1.81 7.57
N PRO A 289 -3.81 -1.45 8.79
CA PRO A 289 -4.46 -0.41 9.60
C PRO A 289 -4.48 0.99 8.95
N ALA A 290 -3.67 1.24 7.91
CA ALA A 290 -3.67 2.51 7.18
C ALA A 290 -5.07 2.90 6.67
N VAL A 291 -5.91 1.91 6.31
CA VAL A 291 -7.27 2.11 5.80
C VAL A 291 -8.19 2.83 6.80
N LEU A 292 -7.90 2.72 8.10
CA LEU A 292 -8.71 3.24 9.21
C LEU A 292 -8.47 4.73 9.46
N VAL A 293 -7.24 5.19 9.17
CA VAL A 293 -6.75 6.52 9.60
C VAL A 293 -6.37 7.42 8.44
N THR A 294 -6.39 6.93 7.21
CA THR A 294 -6.02 7.72 6.02
C THR A 294 -7.26 8.08 5.22
N PRO A 295 -7.70 9.35 5.24
CA PRO A 295 -8.72 9.86 4.32
C PRO A 295 -8.26 9.77 2.85
N PRO A 296 -9.15 9.99 1.88
CA PRO A 296 -8.80 9.93 0.47
C PRO A 296 -7.71 10.95 0.15
N LEU A 297 -6.63 10.50 -0.48
CA LEU A 297 -5.50 11.37 -0.81
C LEU A 297 -5.96 12.50 -1.75
N GLU A 298 -5.48 13.71 -1.47
CA GLU A 298 -5.54 14.86 -2.37
C GLU A 298 -4.37 14.83 -3.37
N ASP A 299 -4.43 15.62 -4.43
CA ASP A 299 -3.42 15.64 -5.50
C ASP A 299 -1.99 15.97 -5.02
N THR A 300 -1.88 16.67 -3.89
CA THR A 300 -0.61 17.09 -3.27
C THR A 300 -0.24 16.25 -2.05
N GLN A 301 -0.94 15.13 -1.83
CA GLN A 301 -0.74 14.24 -0.68
C GLN A 301 -0.25 12.87 -1.09
N VAL A 302 0.53 12.25 -0.22
CA VAL A 302 0.92 10.84 -0.31
C VAL A 302 0.92 10.23 1.09
N LEU A 303 0.67 8.93 1.18
CA LEU A 303 0.88 8.20 2.43
C LEU A 303 2.23 7.49 2.39
N VAL A 304 3.05 7.71 3.41
CA VAL A 304 4.31 7.01 3.62
C VAL A 304 4.12 6.02 4.76
N VAL A 305 4.37 4.74 4.51
CA VAL A 305 4.32 3.70 5.56
C VAL A 305 5.70 3.08 5.72
N LYS A 306 6.26 3.17 6.93
CA LYS A 306 7.60 2.69 7.26
C LYS A 306 7.55 1.61 8.32
N GLY A 307 8.43 0.61 8.19
CA GLY A 307 8.66 -0.41 9.20
C GLY A 307 7.85 -1.70 9.03
N VAL A 308 6.93 -1.77 8.07
CA VAL A 308 6.04 -2.92 7.93
C VAL A 308 6.76 -4.14 7.37
N GLN A 309 6.64 -5.27 8.05
CA GLN A 309 7.21 -6.53 7.60
C GLN A 309 6.29 -7.21 6.59
N ALA A 310 6.85 -7.74 5.50
CA ALA A 310 6.12 -8.67 4.62
C ALA A 310 6.28 -10.11 5.14
N MET A 311 5.20 -10.89 5.14
CA MET A 311 5.13 -12.21 5.78
C MET A 311 5.34 -13.35 4.78
N VAL A 312 4.90 -13.14 3.54
CA VAL A 312 5.01 -14.12 2.45
C VAL A 312 5.50 -13.40 1.20
N ASN A 313 6.18 -14.15 0.33
CA ASN A 313 6.55 -13.67 -0.98
C ASN A 313 5.51 -14.14 -1.99
N ILE A 314 4.83 -13.22 -2.67
CA ILE A 314 4.03 -13.54 -3.84
C ILE A 314 4.92 -13.45 -5.06
N VAL A 315 4.96 -14.52 -5.85
CA VAL A 315 5.68 -14.62 -7.13
C VAL A 315 4.66 -14.78 -8.25
N GLY A 316 4.91 -14.13 -9.40
CA GLY A 316 4.01 -14.13 -10.54
C GLY A 316 2.91 -13.05 -10.44
N GLN A 317 1.96 -13.10 -11.37
CA GLN A 317 0.89 -12.10 -11.50
C GLN A 317 -0.47 -12.73 -11.83
N ARG A 318 -1.54 -11.99 -11.48
CA ARG A 318 -2.93 -12.30 -11.85
C ARG A 318 -3.34 -13.72 -11.43
N ARG A 319 -3.56 -14.62 -12.41
CA ARG A 319 -4.04 -15.99 -12.17
C ARG A 319 -2.92 -16.97 -11.85
N GLU A 320 -1.66 -16.59 -12.06
CA GLU A 320 -0.48 -17.44 -11.90
C GLU A 320 0.36 -17.00 -10.69
N ILE A 321 -0.30 -16.51 -9.64
CA ILE A 321 0.41 -16.16 -8.41
C ILE A 321 0.72 -17.41 -7.58
N MET A 322 1.96 -17.49 -7.10
CA MET A 322 2.45 -18.49 -6.17
C MET A 322 2.86 -17.82 -4.86
N VAL A 323 2.75 -18.55 -3.75
CA VAL A 323 3.11 -18.05 -2.43
C VAL A 323 4.32 -18.82 -1.93
N GLU A 324 5.39 -18.10 -1.70
CA GLU A 324 6.64 -18.59 -1.15
C GLU A 324 6.90 -18.01 0.24
N LYS A 325 7.85 -18.62 0.95
CA LYS A 325 8.31 -18.09 2.22
C LYS A 325 9.06 -16.78 1.98
N MET A 326 8.72 -15.73 2.73
CA MET A 326 9.52 -14.50 2.71
C MET A 326 10.90 -14.79 3.31
N GLY A 327 11.97 -14.53 2.56
CA GLY A 327 13.32 -14.67 3.07
C GLY A 327 13.70 -13.56 4.06
N VAL A 328 14.74 -13.79 4.84
CA VAL A 328 15.28 -12.80 5.80
C VAL A 328 15.92 -11.64 5.04
N PRO A 329 15.61 -10.36 5.37
CA PRO A 329 16.22 -9.22 4.71
C PRO A 329 17.75 -9.23 4.76
N LEU A 330 18.41 -8.62 3.77
CA LEU A 330 19.83 -8.28 3.92
C LEU A 330 19.95 -7.32 5.13
N GLY A 331 20.84 -7.65 6.06
CA GLY A 331 20.94 -6.96 7.36
C GLY A 331 20.09 -7.57 8.48
N GLY A 332 19.36 -8.65 8.21
CA GLY A 332 18.56 -9.36 9.21
C GLY A 332 17.16 -8.78 9.40
N MET A 333 16.42 -9.33 10.36
CA MET A 333 15.01 -8.96 10.60
C MET A 333 14.81 -7.49 10.93
N GLU A 334 15.80 -6.82 11.53
CA GLU A 334 15.67 -5.41 11.88
C GLU A 334 15.70 -4.48 10.67
N SER A 335 16.14 -4.94 9.49
CA SER A 335 16.09 -4.13 8.25
C SER A 335 14.66 -3.79 7.83
N TRP A 336 13.65 -4.57 8.26
CA TRP A 336 12.25 -4.21 8.01
C TRP A 336 11.89 -2.84 8.58
N LYS A 337 12.57 -2.39 9.65
CA LYS A 337 12.37 -1.04 10.22
C LYS A 337 12.66 0.08 9.22
N GLU A 338 13.51 -0.17 8.22
CA GLU A 338 13.88 0.80 7.18
C GLU A 338 13.05 0.67 5.90
N ARG A 339 12.29 -0.43 5.75
CA ARG A 339 11.40 -0.59 4.59
C ARG A 339 10.39 0.54 4.55
N THR A 340 10.33 1.22 3.42
CA THR A 340 9.43 2.37 3.19
C THR A 340 8.56 2.13 1.97
N MET A 341 7.25 2.24 2.14
CA MET A 341 6.21 2.16 1.11
C MET A 341 5.66 3.56 0.82
N LEU A 342 5.66 3.98 -0.44
CA LEU A 342 5.16 5.27 -0.89
C LEU A 342 3.84 5.08 -1.64
N PHE A 343 2.73 5.30 -0.97
CA PHE A 343 1.40 5.23 -1.57
C PHE A 343 1.09 6.53 -2.30
N MET A 344 1.04 6.44 -3.62
CA MET A 344 0.72 7.55 -4.50
C MET A 344 -0.22 7.09 -5.61
N ASP A 345 -1.36 7.79 -5.73
CA ASP A 345 -2.39 7.50 -6.70
C ASP A 345 -2.13 8.20 -8.03
N ALA A 346 -2.25 7.48 -9.14
CA ALA A 346 -2.25 8.05 -10.49
C ALA A 346 -3.67 8.49 -10.89
N LEU A 347 -3.79 9.38 -11.87
CA LEU A 347 -5.07 9.70 -12.50
C LEU A 347 -5.64 8.49 -13.23
N GLU A 348 -6.95 8.27 -13.09
CA GLU A 348 -7.73 7.26 -13.80
C GLU A 348 -8.05 7.76 -15.21
N LEU A 349 -7.10 7.62 -16.14
CA LEU A 349 -7.18 8.23 -17.48
C LEU A 349 -8.21 7.58 -18.40
N ASP A 350 -8.69 6.39 -18.06
CA ASP A 350 -9.81 5.72 -18.72
C ASP A 350 -11.18 6.35 -18.39
N LEU A 351 -11.27 7.12 -17.29
CA LEU A 351 -12.47 7.85 -16.89
C LEU A 351 -12.49 9.31 -17.35
N VAL A 352 -11.42 9.77 -18.01
CA VAL A 352 -11.33 11.15 -18.48
C VAL A 352 -12.19 11.32 -19.74
N ASP A 353 -13.27 12.08 -19.64
CA ASP A 353 -14.16 12.40 -20.77
C ASP A 353 -13.36 13.05 -21.92
N ASP A 354 -13.44 12.44 -23.11
CA ASP A 354 -12.86 12.94 -24.36
C ASP A 354 -13.95 13.52 -25.30
N SER A 355 -15.20 13.59 -24.83
CA SER A 355 -16.38 13.99 -25.61
C SER A 355 -16.46 15.49 -25.94
N GLY A 356 -15.59 16.31 -25.36
CA GLY A 356 -15.60 17.78 -25.52
C GLY A 356 -14.64 18.34 -26.56
N GLN A 357 -13.80 17.51 -27.20
CA GLN A 357 -12.84 17.98 -28.20
C GLN A 357 -13.36 17.72 -29.61
N GLU A 358 -13.83 18.77 -30.28
CA GLU A 358 -14.08 18.75 -31.73
C GLU A 358 -12.76 18.52 -32.48
N GLY A 359 -12.45 17.27 -32.80
CA GLY A 359 -11.36 16.91 -33.73
C GLY A 359 -10.27 16.01 -33.17
N GLY A 360 -10.60 14.72 -32.99
CA GLY A 360 -9.60 13.63 -32.88
C GLY A 360 -9.33 13.12 -31.46
N ARG A 361 -8.91 11.84 -31.37
CA ARG A 361 -8.51 11.19 -30.11
C ARG A 361 -7.25 11.87 -29.57
N THR A 362 -7.33 12.49 -28.40
CA THR A 362 -6.16 13.04 -27.70
C THR A 362 -5.61 12.00 -26.72
N LEU A 363 -4.33 12.05 -26.39
CA LEU A 363 -3.76 11.24 -25.30
C LEU A 363 -3.87 12.04 -23.98
N PRO A 364 -4.76 11.65 -23.04
CA PRO A 364 -4.98 12.42 -21.82
C PRO A 364 -3.72 12.61 -20.98
N ASP A 365 -2.78 11.67 -21.03
CA ASP A 365 -1.48 11.75 -20.35
C ASP A 365 -0.70 13.04 -20.70
N LEU A 366 -0.88 13.58 -21.91
CA LEU A 366 -0.13 14.73 -22.42
C LEU A 366 -0.83 16.08 -22.21
N ARG A 367 -2.02 16.10 -21.59
CA ARG A 367 -2.67 17.35 -21.18
C ARG A 367 -1.80 18.02 -20.11
N ALA A 368 -1.57 19.33 -20.23
CA ALA A 368 -0.60 20.04 -19.39
C ALA A 368 -0.95 19.93 -17.89
N GLU A 369 -2.24 20.00 -17.57
CA GLU A 369 -2.79 19.81 -16.23
C GLU A 369 -2.56 18.40 -15.68
N ASN A 370 -2.64 17.37 -16.53
CA ASN A 370 -2.41 15.98 -16.13
C ASN A 370 -0.93 15.71 -15.91
N ILE A 371 -0.05 16.18 -16.81
CA ILE A 371 1.41 16.12 -16.60
C ILE A 371 1.78 16.79 -15.28
N GLN A 372 1.26 18.00 -15.04
CA GLN A 372 1.54 18.77 -13.83
C GLN A 372 1.06 18.04 -12.57
N ARG A 373 -0.16 17.51 -12.58
CA ARG A 373 -0.73 16.77 -11.44
C ARG A 373 0.11 15.53 -11.12
N GLU A 374 0.44 14.73 -12.13
CA GLU A 374 1.21 13.50 -11.93
C GLU A 374 2.65 13.78 -11.49
N LEU A 375 3.26 14.86 -12.00
CA LEU A 375 4.56 15.33 -11.53
C LEU A 375 4.51 15.77 -10.08
N VAL A 376 3.50 16.56 -9.69
CA VAL A 376 3.29 16.97 -8.29
C VAL A 376 3.18 15.75 -7.39
N LYS A 377 2.35 14.79 -7.76
CA LYS A 377 2.14 13.55 -6.98
C LYS A 377 3.44 12.75 -6.83
N ALA A 378 4.14 12.50 -7.93
CA ALA A 378 5.39 11.75 -7.92
C ALA A 378 6.50 12.47 -7.14
N TYR A 379 6.63 13.78 -7.33
CA TYR A 379 7.61 14.58 -6.59
C TYR A 379 7.31 14.55 -5.09
N THR A 380 6.04 14.75 -4.71
CA THR A 380 5.59 14.66 -3.29
C THR A 380 6.00 13.34 -2.66
N ALA A 381 5.84 12.22 -3.36
CA ALA A 381 6.29 10.91 -2.89
C ALA A 381 7.82 10.85 -2.72
N PHE A 382 8.56 11.30 -3.73
CA PHE A 382 10.01 11.12 -3.79
C PHE A 382 10.76 12.08 -2.87
N SER A 383 10.19 13.25 -2.58
CA SER A 383 10.72 14.24 -1.65
C SER A 383 10.27 13.99 -0.19
N SER A 384 9.38 13.02 0.05
CA SER A 384 8.83 12.76 1.39
C SER A 384 9.85 12.23 2.41
N GLY A 385 11.05 11.86 1.95
CA GLY A 385 12.16 11.46 2.80
C GLY A 385 13.49 11.54 2.06
N GLY A 386 14.60 11.52 2.81
CA GLY A 386 15.95 11.42 2.22
C GLY A 386 16.24 10.01 1.73
N PHE A 387 15.72 9.63 0.57
CA PHE A 387 15.93 8.32 -0.06
C PHE A 387 17.16 8.32 -0.97
N ASN A 388 17.89 7.22 -1.00
CA ASN A 388 18.95 7.01 -1.99
C ASN A 388 18.42 6.46 -3.31
N VAL A 389 17.37 5.65 -3.24
CA VAL A 389 16.77 4.98 -4.39
C VAL A 389 15.27 4.79 -4.20
N VAL A 390 14.50 5.08 -5.23
CA VAL A 390 13.08 4.76 -5.33
C VAL A 390 12.88 3.69 -6.39
N ARG A 391 12.24 2.59 -6.00
CA ARG A 391 11.86 1.47 -6.87
C ARG A 391 10.39 1.56 -7.20
N THR A 392 10.04 1.44 -8.48
CA THR A 392 8.66 1.51 -8.94
C THR A 392 8.39 0.51 -10.05
N GLY A 393 7.15 0.02 -10.15
CA GLY A 393 6.64 -0.61 -11.36
C GLY A 393 6.16 0.41 -12.39
N LEU A 394 5.32 -0.03 -13.32
CA LEU A 394 4.63 0.84 -14.28
C LEU A 394 3.45 1.58 -13.62
N TRP A 395 3.76 2.61 -12.84
CA TRP A 395 2.79 3.40 -12.07
C TRP A 395 1.66 3.96 -12.93
N GLY A 396 0.41 3.65 -12.57
CA GLY A 396 -0.79 4.10 -13.28
C GLY A 396 -1.01 3.47 -14.66
N CYS A 397 -0.15 2.56 -15.15
CA CYS A 397 -0.22 2.05 -16.52
C CYS A 397 -1.03 0.74 -16.68
N GLY A 398 -1.68 0.31 -15.61
CA GLY A 398 -2.54 -0.87 -15.55
C GLY A 398 -4.00 -0.49 -15.69
N ALA A 399 -4.77 -0.61 -14.61
CA ALA A 399 -6.20 -0.28 -14.57
C ALA A 399 -6.47 1.17 -14.99
N PHE A 400 -5.63 2.11 -14.57
CA PHE A 400 -5.79 3.56 -14.83
C PHE A 400 -5.31 4.00 -16.21
N ASN A 401 -4.87 3.05 -17.04
CA ASN A 401 -4.60 3.25 -18.45
C ASN A 401 -3.60 4.38 -18.76
N GLY A 402 -2.59 4.64 -17.91
CA GLY A 402 -1.49 5.57 -18.17
C GLY A 402 -0.52 5.09 -19.25
N ASP A 403 0.01 6.00 -20.07
CA ASP A 403 1.03 5.72 -21.09
C ASP A 403 2.38 5.46 -20.41
N PRO A 404 2.98 4.26 -20.58
CA PRO A 404 4.20 3.91 -19.86
C PRO A 404 5.39 4.83 -20.12
N VAL A 405 5.54 5.37 -21.33
CA VAL A 405 6.68 6.22 -21.69
C VAL A 405 6.50 7.62 -21.13
N VAL A 406 5.28 8.17 -21.20
CA VAL A 406 4.96 9.46 -20.57
C VAL A 406 5.12 9.37 -19.04
N LYS A 407 4.56 8.33 -18.42
CA LYS A 407 4.70 8.06 -16.98
C LYS A 407 6.16 7.90 -16.56
N PHE A 408 6.96 7.17 -17.34
CA PHE A 408 8.40 7.02 -17.11
C PHE A 408 9.12 8.37 -17.07
N LEU A 409 8.87 9.23 -18.05
CA LEU A 409 9.48 10.57 -18.10
C LEU A 409 9.03 11.42 -16.90
N ILE A 410 7.75 11.39 -16.53
CA ILE A 410 7.24 12.12 -15.34
C ILE A 410 7.93 11.63 -14.06
N LEU A 411 8.04 10.32 -13.86
CA LEU A 411 8.72 9.75 -12.70
C LEU A 411 10.21 10.10 -12.69
N TRP A 412 10.88 10.08 -13.85
CA TRP A 412 12.30 10.42 -13.94
C TRP A 412 12.54 11.92 -13.69
N LEU A 413 11.65 12.79 -14.15
CA LEU A 413 11.67 14.21 -13.82
C LEU A 413 11.49 14.43 -12.30
N ALA A 414 10.48 13.81 -11.70
CA ALA A 414 10.25 13.87 -10.25
C ALA A 414 11.47 13.38 -9.45
N ALA A 415 12.08 12.26 -9.87
CA ALA A 415 13.25 11.69 -9.22
C ALA A 415 14.48 12.61 -9.32
N SER A 416 14.66 13.25 -10.47
CA SER A 416 15.71 14.26 -10.69
C SER A 416 15.53 15.47 -9.78
N MET A 417 14.29 15.99 -9.68
CA MET A 417 13.96 17.09 -8.78
C MET A 417 14.15 16.73 -7.30
N ALA A 418 13.89 15.48 -6.93
CA ALA A 418 14.06 14.98 -5.56
C ALA A 418 15.51 14.53 -5.25
N GLY A 419 16.40 14.51 -6.26
CA GLY A 419 17.79 14.07 -6.09
C GLY A 419 17.93 12.59 -5.75
N VAL A 420 17.02 11.73 -6.25
CA VAL A 420 16.97 10.30 -5.93
C VAL A 420 17.14 9.43 -7.16
N LYS A 421 17.84 8.29 -7.02
CA LYS A 421 17.94 7.29 -8.08
C LYS A 421 16.57 6.66 -8.35
N LEU A 422 16.20 6.51 -9.62
CA LEU A 422 14.98 5.83 -10.04
C LEU A 422 15.29 4.44 -10.60
N VAL A 423 14.63 3.41 -10.06
CA VAL A 423 14.66 2.06 -10.62
C VAL A 423 13.25 1.68 -11.05
N VAL A 424 13.05 1.47 -12.35
CA VAL A 424 11.78 1.04 -12.93
C VAL A 424 11.85 -0.45 -13.23
N VAL A 425 10.98 -1.21 -12.60
CA VAL A 425 10.89 -2.66 -12.73
C VAL A 425 9.76 -3.02 -13.65
N CYS A 426 10.08 -3.76 -14.69
CA CYS A 426 9.16 -4.26 -15.69
C CYS A 426 9.19 -5.78 -15.70
N GLU A 427 8.04 -6.38 -15.91
CA GLU A 427 7.96 -7.81 -16.18
C GLU A 427 8.33 -8.14 -17.62
N LYS A 428 8.67 -9.41 -17.84
CA LYS A 428 9.04 -9.96 -19.14
C LYS A 428 7.98 -9.74 -20.21
N GLU A 429 6.71 -9.83 -19.85
CA GLU A 429 5.56 -9.57 -20.74
C GLU A 429 5.54 -8.12 -21.23
N ARG A 430 6.16 -7.20 -20.48
CA ARG A 430 6.28 -5.77 -20.78
C ARG A 430 7.68 -5.41 -21.30
N LYS A 431 8.48 -6.40 -21.74
CA LYS A 431 9.84 -6.20 -22.24
C LYS A 431 9.94 -5.20 -23.39
N ALA A 432 8.95 -5.16 -24.29
CA ALA A 432 8.94 -4.18 -25.39
C ALA A 432 8.97 -2.74 -24.85
N VAL A 433 8.06 -2.44 -23.91
CA VAL A 433 7.98 -1.13 -23.24
C VAL A 433 9.24 -0.86 -22.41
N SER A 434 9.75 -1.87 -21.70
CA SER A 434 11.02 -1.76 -20.96
C SER A 434 12.19 -1.37 -21.87
N ASN A 435 12.28 -1.96 -23.06
CA ASN A 435 13.32 -1.64 -24.03
C ASN A 435 13.16 -0.22 -24.59
N GLU A 436 11.92 0.24 -24.81
CA GLU A 436 11.63 1.60 -25.26
C GLU A 436 12.08 2.65 -24.22
N MET A 437 11.77 2.42 -22.94
CA MET A 437 12.21 3.30 -21.85
C MET A 437 13.74 3.27 -21.71
N LEU A 438 14.36 2.09 -21.82
CA LEU A 438 15.81 1.94 -21.76
C LEU A 438 16.50 2.71 -22.91
N ASP A 439 16.08 2.49 -24.16
CA ASP A 439 16.62 3.19 -25.34
C ASP A 439 16.44 4.71 -25.21
N LEU A 440 15.27 5.19 -24.79
CA LEU A 440 15.02 6.61 -24.57
C LEU A 440 15.95 7.18 -23.50
N SER A 441 16.13 6.48 -22.38
CA SER A 441 17.00 6.92 -21.29
C SER A 441 18.48 7.02 -21.71
N LEU A 442 18.95 6.06 -22.51
CA LEU A 442 20.32 6.06 -23.04
C LEU A 442 20.53 7.20 -24.04
N ARG A 443 19.53 7.50 -24.88
CA ARG A 443 19.61 8.62 -25.83
C ARG A 443 19.65 9.97 -25.13
N ILE A 444 18.81 10.17 -24.12
CA ILE A 444 18.82 11.41 -23.32
C ILE A 444 20.17 11.59 -22.63
N LYS A 445 20.71 10.55 -21.98
CA LYS A 445 22.05 10.59 -21.38
C LYS A 445 23.15 10.83 -22.41
N GLY A 446 23.02 10.24 -23.60
CA GLY A 446 23.98 10.39 -24.70
C GLY A 446 24.09 11.80 -25.29
N LEU A 447 23.14 12.69 -24.99
CA LEU A 447 23.22 14.10 -25.40
C LEU A 447 24.45 14.81 -24.79
N GLU A 448 24.93 14.39 -23.62
CA GLU A 448 26.17 14.93 -23.02
C GLU A 448 27.38 14.71 -23.93
N GLY A 449 27.50 13.51 -24.50
CA GLY A 449 28.57 13.16 -25.44
C GLY A 449 28.50 13.95 -26.75
N ALA A 450 27.34 14.54 -27.07
CA ALA A 450 27.15 15.43 -28.21
C ALA A 450 27.32 16.92 -27.84
N GLY A 451 27.79 17.23 -26.63
CA GLY A 451 28.07 18.60 -26.18
C GLY A 451 26.87 19.35 -25.62
N PHE A 452 25.73 18.70 -25.45
CA PHE A 452 24.55 19.30 -24.82
C PHE A 452 24.61 19.17 -23.30
N ARG A 453 24.16 20.20 -22.58
CA ARG A 453 23.88 20.07 -21.15
C ARG A 453 22.67 19.17 -20.94
N VAL A 454 22.82 18.13 -20.12
CA VAL A 454 21.74 17.21 -19.77
C VAL A 454 21.37 17.40 -18.31
N ASP A 455 20.18 17.93 -18.10
CA ASP A 455 19.58 18.17 -16.80
C ASP A 455 18.07 17.86 -16.86
N ALA A 456 17.39 17.98 -15.72
CA ALA A 456 15.96 17.64 -15.62
C ALA A 456 15.08 18.38 -16.65
N ARG A 457 15.49 19.56 -17.11
CA ARG A 457 14.73 20.38 -18.08
C ARG A 457 14.62 19.73 -19.44
N VAL A 458 15.54 18.83 -19.81
CA VAL A 458 15.43 18.05 -21.05
C VAL A 458 14.12 17.26 -21.04
N ILE A 459 13.79 16.64 -19.92
CA ILE A 459 12.56 15.86 -19.77
C ILE A 459 11.33 16.76 -19.77
N ASP A 460 11.33 17.85 -18.98
CA ASP A 460 10.23 18.83 -18.96
C ASP A 460 9.97 19.41 -20.37
N THR A 461 11.04 19.75 -21.10
CA THR A 461 10.94 20.25 -22.49
C THR A 461 10.35 19.21 -23.43
N LEU A 462 10.75 17.93 -23.30
CA LEU A 462 10.21 16.85 -24.12
C LEU A 462 8.71 16.67 -23.86
N LEU A 463 8.31 16.62 -22.58
CA LEU A 463 6.91 16.48 -22.17
C LEU A 463 6.06 17.64 -22.68
N ARG A 464 6.53 18.90 -22.56
CA ARG A 464 5.81 20.09 -23.06
C ARG A 464 5.75 20.18 -24.59
N ALA A 465 6.74 19.62 -25.29
CA ALA A 465 6.79 19.65 -26.75
C ALA A 465 5.95 18.55 -27.41
N ALA A 466 5.55 17.53 -26.66
CA ALA A 466 4.75 16.42 -27.15
C ALA A 466 3.33 16.91 -27.52
N PRO A 467 2.87 16.71 -28.77
CA PRO A 467 1.54 17.15 -29.14
C PRO A 467 0.48 16.24 -28.49
N ALA A 468 -0.59 16.85 -27.97
CA ALA A 468 -1.69 16.13 -27.35
C ALA A 468 -2.40 15.15 -28.31
N THR A 469 -2.20 15.30 -29.62
CA THR A 469 -2.72 14.41 -30.68
C THR A 469 -1.92 13.12 -30.85
N LEU A 470 -0.82 12.92 -30.10
CA LEU A 470 -0.12 11.64 -30.11
C LEU A 470 -1.07 10.53 -29.69
N VAL A 471 -0.90 9.35 -30.29
CA VAL A 471 -1.56 8.14 -29.82
C VAL A 471 -0.57 7.30 -29.01
N ARG A 472 -1.09 6.52 -28.06
CA ARG A 472 -0.32 5.70 -27.11
C ARG A 472 0.81 4.86 -27.72
N ASN A 473 0.61 4.31 -28.92
CA ASN A 473 1.63 3.46 -29.56
C ASN A 473 2.71 4.26 -30.31
N GLU A 474 2.59 5.58 -30.39
CA GLU A 474 3.53 6.46 -31.09
C GLU A 474 4.42 7.26 -30.13
N THR A 475 4.09 7.30 -28.83
CA THR A 475 4.78 8.11 -27.82
C THR A 475 6.28 7.79 -27.77
N ALA A 476 6.63 6.51 -27.66
CA ALA A 476 8.02 6.03 -27.65
C ALA A 476 8.82 6.51 -28.86
N SER A 477 8.29 6.29 -30.07
CA SER A 477 8.94 6.72 -31.32
C SER A 477 9.05 8.24 -31.42
N TRP A 478 8.02 8.97 -30.99
CA TRP A 478 8.01 10.42 -31.08
C TRP A 478 9.08 11.04 -30.18
N PHE A 479 9.16 10.61 -28.92
CA PHE A 479 10.19 11.10 -27.99
C PHE A 479 11.59 10.76 -28.49
N ARG A 480 11.79 9.53 -29.00
CA ARG A 480 13.07 9.10 -29.58
C ARG A 480 13.50 10.00 -30.73
N ASP A 481 12.60 10.26 -31.68
CA ASP A 481 12.88 11.10 -32.84
C ASP A 481 13.14 12.56 -32.43
N LYS A 482 12.42 13.05 -31.41
CA LYS A 482 12.58 14.42 -30.92
C LYS A 482 13.95 14.63 -30.27
N VAL A 483 14.43 13.67 -29.48
CA VAL A 483 15.79 13.67 -28.92
C VAL A 483 16.83 13.62 -30.05
N GLY A 484 16.62 12.79 -31.07
CA GLY A 484 17.55 12.66 -32.20
C GLY A 484 17.65 13.89 -33.11
N LYS A 485 16.56 14.66 -33.28
CA LYS A 485 16.51 15.86 -34.12
C LYS A 485 17.26 17.06 -33.51
N LYS A 486 17.26 17.20 -32.18
CA LYS A 486 18.00 18.28 -31.47
C LYS A 486 19.50 18.05 -31.32
N VAL A 487 20.03 16.88 -31.69
CA VAL A 487 21.49 16.64 -31.77
C VAL A 487 22.10 17.28 -33.04
N ARG A 488 21.27 17.82 -33.95
CA ARG A 488 21.69 18.33 -35.26
C ARG A 488 21.41 19.82 -35.48
N GLU A 489 20.81 20.50 -34.51
CA GLU A 489 20.56 21.94 -34.47
C GLU A 489 21.18 22.49 -33.18
#